data_AF-A0A4Z0LVL5-F1
#
_entry.id   AF-A0A4Z0LVL5-F1
#
_cell.length_a   1.000
_cell.length_b   1.000
_cell.length_c   1.000
_cell.angle_alpha   90.00
_cell.angle_beta   90.00
_cell.angle_gamma   90.00
#
_symmetry.space_group_name_H-M   'P 1'
#
loop_
_entity.id
_entity.type
_entity.pdbx_description
1 polymer ?
#
loop_
_entity_poly.entity_id
_entity_poly.type
_entity_poly.pdbx_seq_one_letter_code
_entity_poly.pdbx_strand_id
1 'polypeptide(L)'
;MSALPELILHIGLDKAGSTALQAALVHSREQLLAQGIFVPPLSVLNTSGHQTLFRRFLDGDAQPLQDALVAAAPYPRCLLSWEGLHFLGDTELQQLHEQLRDYPLRVVFYVREQAAMLQSGLLQELRGVVRRVDFESESRHRELPATRDYHRTIERWNAVFSVRQWDVGLYDRRELPDGDIVADFARRIGCRIESPANSREHNLSLDLPSARFLALLEQLTLPGQASMDRRRRRALVDLLLLDQAATPFPGRRYYLPMEDVERIRAHYAQGNQQLVAQWGVPARLLEPGDLPAETRSVEEQLDFALARSLGSLSRYGGIALLPRHSRRWRSFSHLLVEGWYEPEQWGVWSHGGLSVIRGRVEFALWSLSWDTLVMKIAGRYFGAHTATRLSVNGEDMGTQDLREFELRLDRHRLASPYVVTIELRHEPVPDTDTVREKAASQGDDEVRDLAFGLEVLDIRYE
;
A
#
# COMPACT_ATOMS: atom_id res chain seq x y z
N MET A 1 29.77 34.36 -10.62
CA MET A 1 29.49 32.94 -10.29
C MET A 1 28.22 32.95 -9.46
N SER A 2 27.18 32.22 -9.86
CA SER A 2 26.01 32.01 -8.99
C SER A 2 26.47 31.27 -7.73
N ALA A 3 25.86 31.57 -6.58
CA ALA A 3 26.10 30.82 -5.36
C ALA A 3 25.67 29.35 -5.58
N LEU A 4 26.41 28.40 -5.00
CA LEU A 4 26.01 26.99 -5.03
C LEU A 4 24.66 26.80 -4.30
N PRO A 5 23.80 25.88 -4.77
CA PRO A 5 22.54 25.58 -4.11
C PRO A 5 22.79 25.08 -2.68
N GLU A 6 21.90 25.44 -1.75
CA GLU A 6 21.83 24.73 -0.47
C GLU A 6 21.26 23.32 -0.71
N LEU A 7 21.96 22.30 -0.22
CA LEU A 7 21.49 20.92 -0.26
C LEU A 7 20.66 20.64 0.99
N ILE A 8 19.45 20.15 0.78
CA ILE A 8 18.58 19.60 1.81
C ILE A 8 18.62 18.08 1.66
N LEU A 9 19.16 17.39 2.67
CA LEU A 9 19.17 15.93 2.72
C LEU A 9 18.14 15.43 3.72
N HIS A 10 17.12 14.71 3.25
CA HIS A 10 16.29 13.89 4.10
C HIS A 10 16.89 12.47 4.19
N ILE A 11 17.41 12.12 5.37
CA ILE A 11 18.25 10.91 5.55
C ILE A 11 17.52 9.73 6.19
N GLY A 12 16.24 9.89 6.55
CA GLY A 12 15.43 8.87 7.22
C GLY A 12 14.69 9.42 8.43
N LEU A 13 14.26 8.59 9.36
CA LEU A 13 14.51 7.15 9.53
C LEU A 13 13.61 6.26 8.63
N ASP A 14 14.03 5.03 8.34
CA ASP A 14 13.09 4.03 7.82
C ASP A 14 11.93 3.87 8.79
N LYS A 15 10.69 3.66 8.30
CA LYS A 15 9.47 3.57 9.13
C LYS A 15 9.11 4.83 9.93
N ALA A 16 9.72 5.97 9.61
CA ALA A 16 9.29 7.27 10.07
C ALA A 16 8.52 8.04 8.97
N GLY A 17 7.66 7.36 8.21
CA GLY A 17 6.82 8.00 7.19
C GLY A 17 7.52 8.41 5.88
N SER A 18 8.76 7.96 5.64
CA SER A 18 9.57 8.33 4.47
C SER A 18 8.86 8.06 3.13
N THR A 19 8.14 6.95 3.00
CA THR A 19 7.40 6.61 1.76
C THR A 19 6.31 7.63 1.44
N ALA A 20 5.55 8.08 2.44
CA ALA A 20 4.50 9.09 2.25
C ALA A 20 5.11 10.43 1.83
N LEU A 21 6.19 10.82 2.52
CA LEU A 21 6.94 12.03 2.20
C LEU A 21 7.50 12.00 0.78
N GLN A 22 8.18 10.92 0.39
CA GLN A 22 8.78 10.78 -0.94
C GLN A 22 7.73 10.78 -2.05
N ALA A 23 6.57 10.15 -1.84
CA ALA A 23 5.46 10.21 -2.79
C ALA A 23 4.95 11.65 -2.98
N ALA A 24 4.81 12.42 -1.89
CA ALA A 24 4.42 13.82 -1.96
C ALA A 24 5.48 14.69 -2.67
N LEU A 25 6.77 14.39 -2.49
CA LEU A 25 7.86 15.08 -3.20
C LEU A 25 7.82 14.84 -4.71
N VAL A 26 7.51 13.61 -5.16
CA VAL A 26 7.29 13.31 -6.59
C VAL A 26 6.13 14.14 -7.13
N HIS A 27 5.00 14.08 -6.43
CA HIS A 27 3.76 14.73 -6.84
C HIS A 27 3.91 16.26 -6.93
N SER A 28 4.60 16.85 -5.96
CA SER A 28 4.78 18.30 -5.85
C SER A 28 6.02 18.84 -6.56
N ARG A 29 6.69 18.06 -7.42
CA ARG A 29 8.00 18.45 -7.98
C ARG A 29 7.97 19.77 -8.76
N GLU A 30 6.94 20.01 -9.58
CA GLU A 30 6.80 21.27 -10.33
C GLU A 30 6.51 22.45 -9.40
N GLN A 31 5.66 22.23 -8.37
CA GLN A 31 5.34 23.23 -7.36
C GLN A 31 6.56 23.60 -6.50
N LEU A 32 7.40 22.62 -6.15
CA LEU A 32 8.65 22.81 -5.43
C LEU A 32 9.65 23.60 -6.28
N LEU A 33 9.74 23.28 -7.57
CA LEU A 33 10.60 23.99 -8.51
C LEU A 33 10.21 25.48 -8.63
N ALA A 34 8.91 25.77 -8.69
CA ALA A 34 8.38 27.14 -8.69
C ALA A 34 8.71 27.92 -7.40
N GLN A 35 8.98 27.21 -6.29
CA GLN A 35 9.43 27.76 -5.01
C GLN A 35 10.98 27.77 -4.88
N GLY A 36 11.70 27.51 -5.98
CA GLY A 36 13.15 27.48 -6.03
C GLY A 36 13.79 26.23 -5.42
N ILE A 37 13.04 25.15 -5.23
CA ILE A 37 13.55 23.88 -4.73
C ILE A 37 13.62 22.89 -5.88
N PHE A 38 14.83 22.59 -6.35
CA PHE A 38 15.04 21.52 -7.31
C PHE A 38 14.95 20.16 -6.62
N VAL A 39 14.07 19.30 -7.13
CA VAL A 39 14.03 17.88 -6.77
C VAL A 39 14.42 17.08 -8.01
N PRO A 40 15.56 16.37 -8.01
CA PRO A 40 15.96 15.55 -9.14
C PRO A 40 14.85 14.55 -9.52
N PRO A 41 14.71 14.23 -10.83
CA PRO A 41 13.75 13.22 -11.26
C PRO A 41 13.97 11.90 -10.52
N LEU A 42 12.93 11.42 -9.85
CA LEU A 42 12.91 10.10 -9.24
C LEU A 42 12.70 9.05 -10.33
N SER A 43 13.39 7.91 -10.24
CA SER A 43 13.21 6.85 -11.22
C SER A 43 11.74 6.40 -11.22
N VAL A 44 11.14 6.29 -12.41
CA VAL A 44 9.71 5.95 -12.63
C VAL A 44 9.32 4.61 -11.98
N LEU A 45 10.31 3.78 -11.66
CA LEU A 45 10.16 2.55 -10.91
C LEU A 45 10.02 2.86 -9.42
N ASN A 46 8.81 3.12 -8.93
CA ASN A 46 8.31 2.87 -7.55
C ASN A 46 9.36 2.77 -6.41
N THR A 47 10.31 3.70 -6.33
CA THR A 47 11.50 3.60 -5.48
C THR A 47 11.38 4.56 -4.30
N SER A 48 11.96 4.19 -3.16
CA SER A 48 11.99 5.00 -1.94
C SER A 48 12.82 6.27 -2.15
N GLY A 49 12.23 7.29 -2.77
CA GLY A 49 12.90 8.55 -3.09
C GLY A 49 14.10 8.33 -4.02
N HIS A 50 15.23 8.97 -3.70
CA HIS A 50 16.46 8.95 -4.49
C HIS A 50 17.32 7.70 -4.25
N GLN A 51 16.73 6.59 -3.79
CA GLN A 51 17.43 5.34 -3.52
C GLN A 51 18.33 4.88 -4.68
N THR A 52 17.82 4.91 -5.92
CA THR A 52 18.59 4.46 -7.09
C THR A 52 19.82 5.34 -7.33
N LEU A 53 19.69 6.65 -7.12
CA LEU A 53 20.81 7.59 -7.26
C LEU A 53 21.91 7.25 -6.25
N PHE A 54 21.56 7.12 -4.97
CA PHE A 54 22.54 6.84 -3.93
C PHE A 54 23.08 5.41 -3.98
N ARG A 55 22.28 4.42 -4.39
CA ARG A 55 22.78 3.05 -4.58
C ARG A 55 23.83 2.98 -5.68
N ARG A 56 23.61 3.62 -6.83
CA ARG A 56 24.63 3.69 -7.88
C ARG A 56 25.91 4.34 -7.39
N PHE A 57 25.78 5.42 -6.61
CA PHE A 57 26.93 6.05 -5.95
C PHE A 57 27.69 5.07 -5.04
N LEU A 58 26.99 4.33 -4.18
CA LEU A 58 27.60 3.32 -3.29
C LEU A 58 28.20 2.14 -4.07
N ASP A 59 27.65 1.81 -5.23
CA ASP A 59 28.17 0.79 -6.15
C ASP A 59 29.40 1.30 -6.96
N GLY A 60 29.87 2.52 -6.69
CA GLY A 60 31.09 3.11 -7.27
C GLY A 60 30.84 4.05 -8.46
N ASP A 61 29.59 4.32 -8.82
CA ASP A 61 29.21 5.22 -9.90
C ASP A 61 28.60 6.52 -9.37
N ALA A 62 29.45 7.53 -9.20
CA ALA A 62 29.06 8.85 -8.71
C ALA A 62 28.37 9.73 -9.78
N GLN A 63 28.41 9.35 -11.06
CA GLN A 63 27.93 10.20 -12.16
C GLN A 63 26.46 10.63 -11.98
N PRO A 64 25.50 9.76 -11.60
CA PRO A 64 24.11 10.17 -11.42
C PRO A 64 23.91 11.21 -10.32
N LEU A 65 24.70 11.14 -9.24
CA LEU A 65 24.67 12.15 -8.17
C LEU A 65 25.24 13.47 -8.68
N GLN A 66 26.37 13.44 -9.39
CA GLN A 66 26.99 14.64 -9.97
C GLN A 66 26.08 15.32 -10.99
N ASP A 67 25.44 14.55 -11.87
CA ASP A 67 24.47 15.07 -12.84
C ASP A 67 23.29 15.77 -12.14
N ALA A 68 22.79 15.20 -11.04
CA ALA A 68 21.74 15.81 -10.24
C ALA A 68 22.18 17.13 -9.59
N LEU A 69 23.43 17.21 -9.10
CA LEU A 69 23.99 18.43 -8.53
C LEU A 69 24.21 19.52 -9.59
N VAL A 70 24.70 19.14 -10.78
CA VAL A 70 24.85 20.07 -11.92
C VAL A 70 23.50 20.61 -12.36
N ALA A 71 22.49 19.75 -12.48
CA ALA A 71 21.12 20.16 -12.83
C ALA A 71 20.49 21.08 -11.77
N ALA A 72 20.94 20.99 -10.51
CA ALA A 72 20.47 21.83 -9.42
C ALA A 72 21.12 23.22 -9.39
N ALA A 73 22.25 23.44 -10.07
CA ALA A 73 23.02 24.67 -10.03
C ALA A 73 22.24 25.98 -10.35
N PRO A 74 21.21 25.98 -11.23
CA PRO A 74 20.40 27.16 -11.49
C PRO A 74 19.44 27.56 -10.36
N TYR A 75 19.25 26.70 -9.35
CA TYR A 75 18.24 26.86 -8.32
C TYR A 75 18.90 27.18 -6.97
N PRO A 76 18.21 27.89 -6.06
CA PRO A 76 18.77 28.23 -4.76
C PRO A 76 18.86 27.03 -3.81
N ARG A 77 18.02 26.00 -3.99
CA ARG A 77 17.97 24.82 -3.12
C ARG A 77 17.82 23.54 -3.94
N CYS A 78 18.44 22.46 -3.46
CA CYS A 78 18.28 21.10 -4.00
C CYS A 78 17.85 20.15 -2.88
N LEU A 79 16.81 19.36 -3.10
CA LEU A 79 16.31 18.39 -2.13
C LEU A 79 16.59 16.97 -2.60
N LEU A 80 17.39 16.23 -1.83
CA LEU A 80 17.63 14.81 -1.97
C LEU A 80 17.03 14.08 -0.77
N SER A 81 16.45 12.91 -1.01
CA SER A 81 15.68 12.18 0.00
C SER A 81 15.86 10.70 -0.19
N TRP A 82 16.48 10.04 0.78
CA TRP A 82 16.56 8.58 0.86
C TRP A 82 16.79 8.15 2.30
N GLU A 83 15.90 7.33 2.84
CA GLU A 83 16.04 6.84 4.21
C GLU A 83 17.26 5.94 4.42
N GLY A 84 17.89 5.42 3.36
CA GLY A 84 19.11 4.61 3.50
C GLY A 84 20.33 5.40 3.96
N LEU A 85 20.31 6.74 3.84
CA LEU A 85 21.46 7.57 4.17
C LEU A 85 21.84 7.53 5.66
N HIS A 86 20.88 7.34 6.58
CA HIS A 86 21.24 7.21 7.99
C HIS A 86 21.99 5.91 8.32
N PHE A 87 21.95 4.90 7.44
CA PHE A 87 22.67 3.63 7.63
C PHE A 87 24.13 3.68 7.17
N LEU A 88 24.57 4.75 6.49
CA LEU A 88 25.90 4.80 5.92
C LEU A 88 26.98 4.61 7.00
N GLY A 89 27.95 3.76 6.69
CA GLY A 89 29.19 3.57 7.42
C GLY A 89 30.13 4.78 7.29
N ASP A 90 31.20 4.80 8.08
CA ASP A 90 32.13 5.95 8.10
C ASP A 90 32.81 6.15 6.74
N THR A 91 33.20 5.06 6.07
CA THR A 91 33.78 5.10 4.71
C THR A 91 32.80 5.69 3.69
N GLU A 92 31.55 5.25 3.70
CA GLU A 92 30.52 5.71 2.77
C GLU A 92 30.15 7.18 3.02
N LEU A 93 30.13 7.61 4.29
CA LEU A 93 29.95 9.02 4.65
C LEU A 93 31.10 9.89 4.16
N GLN A 94 32.35 9.43 4.26
CA GLN A 94 33.51 10.15 3.73
C GLN A 94 33.44 10.28 2.21
N GLN A 95 33.11 9.20 1.50
CA GLN A 95 32.90 9.24 0.04
C GLN A 95 31.79 10.22 -0.33
N LEU A 96 30.67 10.23 0.41
CA LEU A 96 29.56 11.15 0.16
C LEU A 96 30.00 12.59 0.42
N HIS A 97 30.79 12.83 1.46
CA HIS A 97 31.33 14.14 1.78
C HIS A 97 32.20 14.69 0.64
N GLU A 98 33.04 13.87 0.00
CA GLU A 98 33.83 14.30 -1.15
C GLU A 98 32.98 14.89 -2.28
N GLN A 99 31.75 14.39 -2.48
CA GLN A 99 30.83 14.90 -3.49
C GLN A 99 30.09 16.17 -3.06
N LEU A 100 29.84 16.34 -1.75
CA LEU A 100 28.93 17.37 -1.24
C LEU A 100 29.63 18.50 -0.46
N ARG A 101 30.94 18.38 -0.18
CA ARG A 101 31.69 19.27 0.74
C ARG A 101 31.60 20.76 0.41
N ASP A 102 31.44 21.12 -0.86
CA ASP A 102 31.41 22.52 -1.31
C ASP A 102 30.02 23.16 -1.19
N TYR A 103 28.99 22.36 -0.92
CA TYR A 103 27.61 22.82 -0.83
C TYR A 103 27.20 23.12 0.61
N PRO A 104 26.45 24.21 0.87
CA PRO A 104 25.81 24.42 2.16
C PRO A 104 24.83 23.28 2.45
N LEU A 105 25.05 22.55 3.54
CA LEU A 105 24.28 21.35 3.84
C LEU A 105 23.29 21.57 4.99
N ARG A 106 22.03 21.27 4.73
CA ARG A 106 20.95 21.17 5.70
C ARG A 106 20.45 19.73 5.75
N VAL A 107 20.27 19.17 6.94
CA VAL A 107 19.83 17.77 7.11
C VAL A 107 18.49 17.73 7.84
N VAL A 108 17.54 17.00 7.27
CA VAL A 108 16.24 16.69 7.89
C VAL A 108 16.23 15.23 8.31
N PHE A 109 15.99 14.97 9.59
CA PHE A 109 16.03 13.62 10.15
C PHE A 109 14.84 13.36 11.07
N TYR A 110 13.95 12.48 10.63
CA TYR A 110 12.82 12.05 11.44
C TYR A 110 13.21 10.86 12.32
N VAL A 111 13.05 11.01 13.62
CA VAL A 111 13.24 9.95 14.61
C VAL A 111 11.88 9.41 15.07
N ARG A 112 11.86 8.22 15.66
CA ARG A 112 10.66 7.60 16.21
C ARG A 112 11.04 6.88 17.49
N GLU A 113 10.09 6.72 18.42
CA GLU A 113 10.32 5.90 19.61
C GLU A 113 10.87 4.51 19.22
N GLN A 114 12.00 4.11 19.82
CA GLN A 114 12.81 2.97 19.34
C GLN A 114 12.10 1.63 19.46
N ALA A 115 11.33 1.40 20.53
CA ALA A 115 10.57 0.16 20.68
C ALA A 115 9.47 0.07 19.62
N ALA A 116 8.78 1.17 19.35
CA ALA A 116 7.78 1.26 18.28
C ALA A 116 8.43 1.10 16.89
N MET A 117 9.61 1.67 16.67
CA MET A 117 10.40 1.56 15.45
C MET A 117 10.78 0.10 15.16
N LEU A 118 11.45 -0.55 16.11
CA LEU A 118 11.92 -1.93 15.99
C LEU A 118 10.75 -2.88 15.68
N GLN A 119 9.60 -2.70 16.33
CA GLN A 119 8.39 -3.52 16.10
C GLN A 119 7.76 -3.29 14.72
N SER A 120 7.77 -2.04 14.24
CA SER A 120 7.20 -1.72 12.92
C SER A 120 7.96 -2.36 11.75
N GLY A 121 9.27 -2.59 11.92
CA GLY A 121 10.12 -3.21 10.91
C GLY A 121 9.66 -4.62 10.52
N LEU A 122 9.36 -5.45 11.52
CA LEU A 122 8.99 -6.85 11.32
C LEU A 122 7.66 -7.01 10.56
N LEU A 123 6.64 -6.24 10.96
CA LEU A 123 5.31 -6.30 10.33
C LEU A 123 5.34 -5.89 8.86
N GLN A 124 6.19 -4.91 8.51
CA GLN A 124 6.36 -4.49 7.12
C GLN A 124 7.16 -5.50 6.29
N GLU A 125 8.17 -6.15 6.88
CA GLU A 125 8.91 -7.22 6.19
C GLU A 125 8.00 -8.41 5.83
N LEU A 126 7.15 -8.82 6.78
CA LEU A 126 6.18 -9.89 6.55
C LEU A 126 5.17 -9.55 5.44
N ARG A 127 4.91 -8.28 5.15
CA ARG A 127 4.10 -7.88 3.99
C ARG A 127 4.76 -8.26 2.66
N GLY A 128 6.08 -8.16 2.56
CA GLY A 128 6.82 -8.24 1.30
C GLY A 128 7.63 -9.52 1.07
N VAL A 129 7.98 -10.25 2.14
CA VAL A 129 8.89 -11.39 2.07
C VAL A 129 8.25 -12.63 2.69
N VAL A 130 8.41 -13.79 2.05
CA VAL A 130 8.12 -15.10 2.65
C VAL A 130 9.22 -15.40 3.65
N ARG A 131 8.90 -15.33 4.94
CA ARG A 131 9.85 -15.65 6.01
C ARG A 131 9.11 -16.36 7.14
N ARG A 132 9.74 -17.42 7.66
CA ARG A 132 9.35 -18.02 8.93
C ARG A 132 9.84 -17.11 10.03
N VAL A 133 8.92 -16.52 10.76
CA VAL A 133 9.19 -15.64 11.89
C VAL A 133 8.57 -16.29 13.11
N ASP A 134 9.37 -16.43 14.15
CA ASP A 134 8.89 -16.70 15.49
C ASP A 134 8.95 -15.36 16.24
N PHE A 135 7.77 -14.84 16.59
CA PHE A 135 7.65 -13.56 17.27
C PHE A 135 8.18 -13.60 18.72
N GLU A 136 8.27 -14.80 19.33
CA GLU A 136 8.75 -14.98 20.71
C GLU A 136 10.28 -15.10 20.78
N SER A 137 10.92 -15.56 19.71
CA SER A 137 12.38 -15.70 19.62
C SER A 137 13.08 -14.68 18.71
N GLU A 138 12.36 -13.69 18.15
CA GLU A 138 12.95 -12.79 17.16
C GLU A 138 14.09 -11.92 17.74
N SER A 139 15.30 -12.13 17.21
CA SER A 139 16.55 -11.60 17.75
C SER A 139 16.70 -10.09 17.64
N ARG A 140 16.00 -9.44 16.69
CA ARG A 140 16.19 -8.02 16.36
C ARG A 140 15.89 -7.06 17.52
N HIS A 141 14.99 -7.43 18.42
CA HIS A 141 14.69 -6.65 19.64
C HIS A 141 15.71 -6.86 20.76
N ARG A 142 16.54 -7.91 20.64
CA ARG A 142 17.64 -8.22 21.54
C ARG A 142 18.96 -7.60 21.05
N GLU A 143 19.10 -7.40 19.75
CA GLU A 143 20.33 -6.89 19.12
C GLU A 143 20.61 -5.41 19.39
N LEU A 144 19.60 -4.62 19.80
CA LEU A 144 19.72 -3.19 20.17
C LEU A 144 20.72 -2.42 19.28
N PRO A 145 20.46 -2.34 17.95
CA PRO A 145 21.46 -1.89 17.00
C PRO A 145 21.86 -0.42 17.20
N ALA A 146 23.15 -0.14 17.03
CA ALA A 146 23.71 1.22 17.14
C ALA A 146 23.13 2.21 16.12
N THR A 147 22.58 1.72 14.99
CA THR A 147 21.90 2.55 13.97
C THR A 147 20.56 3.12 14.45
N ARG A 148 20.08 2.73 15.63
CA ARG A 148 18.89 3.29 16.30
C ARG A 148 19.23 4.23 17.44
N ASP A 149 20.52 4.45 17.68
CA ASP A 149 21.00 5.58 18.45
C ASP A 149 21.09 6.80 17.52
N TYR A 150 20.03 7.59 17.57
CA TYR A 150 19.86 8.77 16.72
C TYR A 150 20.84 9.88 17.06
N HIS A 151 21.20 10.03 18.34
CA HIS A 151 22.21 10.97 18.77
C HIS A 151 23.56 10.61 18.15
N ARG A 152 23.97 9.35 18.29
CA ARG A 152 25.19 8.84 17.68
C ARG A 152 25.21 9.00 16.16
N THR A 153 24.05 8.85 15.51
CA THR A 153 23.91 9.09 14.07
C THR A 153 24.23 10.54 13.72
N ILE A 154 23.68 11.51 14.45
CA ILE A 154 23.97 12.93 14.24
C ILE A 154 25.44 13.25 14.51
N GLU A 155 26.03 12.70 15.58
CA GLU A 155 27.44 12.88 15.90
C GLU A 155 28.37 12.36 14.79
N ARG A 156 28.08 11.17 14.24
CA ARG A 156 28.84 10.60 13.12
C ARG A 156 28.76 11.48 11.88
N TRP A 157 27.58 12.01 11.57
CA TRP A 157 27.42 12.95 10.46
C TRP A 157 28.18 14.25 10.71
N ASN A 158 28.09 14.83 11.92
CA ASN A 158 28.81 16.06 12.27
C ASN A 158 30.34 15.89 12.30
N ALA A 159 30.83 14.66 12.53
CA ALA A 159 32.26 14.37 12.47
C ALA A 159 32.84 14.45 11.05
N VAL A 160 31.99 14.31 10.02
CA VAL A 160 32.40 14.30 8.60
C VAL A 160 31.93 15.56 7.88
N PHE A 161 30.70 16.01 8.15
CA PHE A 161 30.07 17.15 7.50
C PHE A 161 30.01 18.36 8.42
N SER A 162 30.30 19.54 7.85
CA SER A 162 29.91 20.81 8.45
C SER A 162 28.44 21.09 8.14
N VAL A 163 27.54 20.39 8.86
CA VAL A 163 26.10 20.57 8.69
C VAL A 163 25.70 21.96 9.20
N ARG A 164 25.15 22.80 8.32
CA ARG A 164 24.71 24.15 8.65
C ARG A 164 23.50 24.14 9.59
N GLN A 165 22.58 23.23 9.35
CA GLN A 165 21.33 23.11 10.11
C GLN A 165 20.85 21.67 10.15
N TRP A 166 20.47 21.23 11.35
CA TRP A 166 19.73 20.00 11.59
C TRP A 166 18.26 20.32 11.89
N ASP A 167 17.35 19.70 11.16
CA ASP A 167 15.93 19.68 11.47
C ASP A 167 15.54 18.26 11.90
N VAL A 168 15.60 18.03 13.21
CA VAL A 168 15.24 16.74 13.78
C VAL A 168 13.77 16.76 14.18
N GLY A 169 12.98 15.80 13.67
CA GLY A 169 11.54 15.71 13.91
C GLY A 169 11.15 14.41 14.58
N LEU A 170 10.18 14.43 15.48
CA LEU A 170 9.59 13.20 16.02
C LEU A 170 8.44 12.75 15.11
N TYR A 171 8.58 11.56 14.54
CA TYR A 171 7.49 10.86 13.87
C TYR A 171 6.53 10.26 14.91
N ASP A 172 5.65 11.11 15.40
CA ASP A 172 4.48 10.76 16.20
C ASP A 172 3.31 11.59 15.67
N ARG A 173 2.21 10.93 15.25
CA ARG A 173 1.06 11.61 14.63
C ARG A 173 0.44 12.69 15.51
N ARG A 174 0.61 12.61 16.83
CA ARG A 174 0.09 13.61 17.77
C ARG A 174 1.00 14.85 17.86
N GLU A 175 2.26 14.72 17.45
CA GLU A 175 3.23 15.82 17.36
C GLU A 175 3.29 16.41 15.94
N LEU A 176 2.91 15.61 14.94
CA LEU A 176 2.84 16.06 13.56
C LEU A 176 1.60 16.95 13.34
N PRO A 177 1.69 18.02 12.53
CA PRO A 177 0.57 18.88 12.19
C PRO A 177 -0.52 18.08 11.50
N ASP A 178 -1.73 18.09 12.08
CA ASP A 178 -2.85 17.26 11.63
C ASP A 178 -2.54 15.76 11.51
N GLY A 179 -1.45 15.28 12.12
CA GLY A 179 -0.93 13.92 11.95
C GLY A 179 -0.25 13.66 10.60
N ASP A 180 0.17 14.69 9.87
CA ASP A 180 0.79 14.60 8.54
C ASP A 180 2.28 14.99 8.57
N ILE A 181 3.12 14.02 8.19
CA ILE A 181 4.57 14.22 8.05
C ILE A 181 4.91 15.18 6.90
N VAL A 182 4.12 15.18 5.83
CA VAL A 182 4.36 16.05 4.68
C VAL A 182 4.20 17.51 5.08
N ALA A 183 3.16 17.81 5.87
CA ALA A 183 2.91 19.14 6.41
C ALA A 183 4.03 19.58 7.36
N ASP A 184 4.50 18.68 8.24
CA ASP A 184 5.63 18.97 9.12
C ASP A 184 6.92 19.24 8.34
N PHE A 185 7.21 18.40 7.35
CA PHE A 185 8.40 18.53 6.52
C PHE A 185 8.40 19.83 5.73
N ALA A 186 7.27 20.16 5.08
CA ALA A 186 7.08 21.40 4.34
C ALA A 186 7.32 22.62 5.24
N ARG A 187 6.84 22.59 6.49
CA ARG A 187 7.10 23.65 7.48
C ARG A 187 8.59 23.76 7.80
N ARG A 188 9.27 22.65 8.08
CA ARG A 188 10.71 22.66 8.41
C ARG A 188 11.51 23.31 7.30
N ILE A 189 11.32 22.86 6.06
CA ILE A 189 12.09 23.38 4.92
C ILE A 189 11.57 24.72 4.37
N GLY A 190 10.48 25.25 4.93
CA GLY A 190 9.91 26.54 4.56
C GLY A 190 9.33 26.56 3.14
N CYS A 191 8.49 25.59 2.81
CA CYS A 191 7.80 25.52 1.52
C CYS A 191 6.36 25.01 1.65
N ARG A 192 5.66 24.93 0.53
CA ARG A 192 4.38 24.23 0.37
C ARG A 192 4.60 22.95 -0.43
N ILE A 193 3.99 21.87 0.03
CA ILE A 193 3.97 20.57 -0.63
C ILE A 193 2.51 20.13 -0.65
N GLU A 194 2.00 19.80 -1.82
CA GLU A 194 0.71 19.17 -1.99
C GLU A 194 0.84 17.67 -1.65
N SER A 195 0.15 17.29 -0.58
CA SER A 195 -0.05 15.88 -0.28
C SER A 195 -1.00 15.30 -1.34
N PRO A 196 -0.68 14.15 -1.96
CA PRO A 196 -1.66 13.43 -2.75
C PRO A 196 -2.86 13.14 -1.86
N ALA A 197 -4.08 13.28 -2.40
CA ALA A 197 -5.28 12.83 -1.72
C ALA A 197 -5.06 11.37 -1.25
N ASN A 198 -5.29 11.10 0.03
CA ASN A 198 -5.23 9.78 0.67
C ASN A 198 -3.84 9.18 0.97
N SER A 199 -2.76 9.98 1.06
CA SER A 199 -1.45 9.50 1.55
C SER A 199 -1.51 8.76 2.90
N ARG A 200 -2.52 9.05 3.73
CA ARG A 200 -2.78 8.40 5.03
C ARG A 200 -3.21 6.93 4.91
N GLU A 201 -3.93 6.56 3.85
CA GLU A 201 -4.57 5.24 3.70
C GLU A 201 -3.62 4.20 3.07
N HIS A 202 -2.69 4.65 2.22
CA HIS A 202 -1.67 3.78 1.60
C HIS A 202 -0.65 3.19 2.60
N ASN A 203 -0.58 3.73 3.83
CA ASN A 203 0.39 3.34 4.87
C ASN A 203 -0.13 2.29 5.86
N LEU A 204 -1.18 1.56 5.51
CA LEU A 204 -1.66 0.47 6.37
C LEU A 204 -0.64 -0.69 6.37
N SER A 205 0.03 -0.88 7.50
CA SER A 205 0.74 -2.13 7.79
C SER A 205 -0.25 -3.17 8.29
N LEU A 206 0.12 -4.44 8.12
CA LEU A 206 -0.59 -5.54 8.79
C LEU A 206 -0.57 -5.32 10.30
N ASP A 207 -1.67 -5.63 10.95
CA ASP A 207 -1.73 -5.83 12.39
C ASP A 207 -1.01 -7.12 12.80
N LEU A 208 -0.69 -7.24 14.10
CA LEU A 208 0.02 -8.40 14.65
C LEU A 208 -0.72 -9.71 14.34
N PRO A 209 -2.04 -9.83 14.52
CA PRO A 209 -2.73 -11.07 14.19
C PRO A 209 -2.63 -11.46 12.73
N SER A 210 -2.80 -10.52 11.80
CA SER A 210 -2.66 -10.79 10.37
C SER A 210 -1.23 -11.22 10.03
N ALA A 211 -0.23 -10.59 10.65
CA ALA A 211 1.17 -10.95 10.45
C ALA A 211 1.50 -12.34 11.02
N ARG A 212 0.99 -12.68 12.21
CA ARG A 212 1.14 -14.03 12.81
C ARG A 212 0.41 -15.09 11.99
N PHE A 213 -0.77 -14.78 11.48
CA PHE A 213 -1.52 -15.65 10.58
C PHE A 213 -0.69 -15.99 9.32
N LEU A 214 -0.11 -14.98 8.68
CA LEU A 214 0.80 -15.17 7.54
C LEU A 214 2.01 -16.02 7.91
N ALA A 215 2.65 -15.75 9.06
CA ALA A 215 3.80 -16.52 9.50
C ALA A 215 3.46 -18.00 9.74
N LEU A 216 2.31 -18.27 10.37
CA LEU A 216 1.81 -19.63 10.61
C LEU A 216 1.54 -20.39 9.30
N LEU A 217 0.88 -19.76 8.32
CA LEU A 217 0.63 -20.39 7.02
C LEU A 217 1.93 -20.79 6.31
N GLU A 218 2.98 -19.97 6.40
CA GLU A 218 4.29 -20.28 5.82
C GLU A 218 5.02 -21.39 6.59
N GLN A 219 4.75 -21.55 7.89
CA GLN A 219 5.27 -22.66 8.69
C GLN A 219 4.55 -23.98 8.37
N LEU A 220 3.25 -23.94 8.07
CA LEU A 220 2.46 -25.11 7.70
C LEU A 220 2.77 -25.67 6.31
N THR A 221 3.54 -24.94 5.49
CA THR A 221 3.99 -25.46 4.19
C THR A 221 5.10 -26.48 4.40
N LEU A 222 4.84 -27.75 4.05
CA LEU A 222 5.72 -28.88 4.30
C LEU A 222 7.06 -28.76 3.54
N PRO A 223 8.17 -29.29 4.08
CA PRO A 223 9.43 -29.37 3.34
C PRO A 223 9.22 -30.11 2.01
N GLY A 224 9.62 -29.49 0.89
CA GLY A 224 9.47 -30.05 -0.46
C GLY A 224 8.16 -29.69 -1.18
N GLN A 225 7.22 -29.03 -0.52
CA GLN A 225 6.12 -28.34 -1.21
C GLN A 225 6.55 -26.92 -1.60
N ALA A 226 6.08 -26.46 -2.76
CA ALA A 226 6.29 -25.08 -3.17
C ALA A 226 5.71 -24.15 -2.10
N SER A 227 6.52 -23.22 -1.60
CA SER A 227 6.02 -22.09 -0.82
C SER A 227 4.86 -21.42 -1.55
N MET A 228 3.98 -20.74 -0.81
CA MET A 228 2.93 -19.94 -1.44
C MET A 228 3.53 -19.04 -2.53
N ASP A 229 3.02 -19.16 -3.75
CA ASP A 229 3.53 -18.34 -4.85
C ASP A 229 3.30 -16.84 -4.56
N ARG A 230 4.13 -15.98 -5.16
CA ARG A 230 4.09 -14.53 -4.90
C ARG A 230 2.73 -13.91 -5.19
N ARG A 231 1.97 -14.44 -6.16
CA ARG A 231 0.67 -13.91 -6.56
C ARG A 231 -0.39 -14.25 -5.51
N ARG A 232 -0.43 -15.50 -5.04
CA ARG A 232 -1.32 -15.96 -3.97
C ARG A 232 -1.02 -15.23 -2.67
N ARG A 233 0.26 -15.07 -2.31
CA ARG A 233 0.65 -14.30 -1.11
C ARG A 233 0.19 -12.85 -1.19
N ARG A 234 0.37 -12.18 -2.33
CA ARG A 234 -0.11 -10.80 -2.53
C ARG A 234 -1.63 -10.71 -2.39
N ALA A 235 -2.37 -11.63 -3.01
CA ALA A 235 -3.83 -11.66 -2.90
C ALA A 235 -4.31 -11.83 -1.46
N LEU A 236 -3.63 -12.68 -0.68
CA LEU A 236 -3.87 -12.91 0.74
C LEU A 236 -3.57 -11.67 1.59
N VAL A 237 -2.39 -11.05 1.40
CA VAL A 237 -2.03 -9.78 2.08
C VAL A 237 -3.07 -8.70 1.78
N ASP A 238 -3.49 -8.55 0.53
CA ASP A 238 -4.52 -7.57 0.14
C ASP A 238 -5.84 -7.85 0.86
N LEU A 239 -6.25 -9.11 0.98
CA LEU A 239 -7.48 -9.48 1.68
C LEU A 239 -7.40 -9.15 3.18
N LEU A 240 -6.28 -9.46 3.83
CA LEU A 240 -6.06 -9.15 5.26
C LEU A 240 -6.09 -7.64 5.51
N LEU A 241 -5.50 -6.84 4.61
CA LEU A 241 -5.52 -5.38 4.72
C LEU A 241 -6.93 -4.79 4.52
N LEU A 242 -7.70 -5.33 3.57
CA LEU A 242 -9.11 -4.94 3.38
C LEU A 242 -9.98 -5.30 4.60
N ASP A 243 -9.78 -6.50 5.15
CA ASP A 243 -10.49 -6.95 6.36
C ASP A 243 -10.11 -6.09 7.59
N GLN A 244 -8.83 -5.75 7.72
CA GLN A 244 -8.34 -4.82 8.75
C GLN A 244 -8.91 -3.42 8.59
N ALA A 245 -9.06 -2.93 7.36
CA ALA A 245 -9.64 -1.61 7.09
C ALA A 245 -11.15 -1.55 7.35
N ALA A 246 -11.85 -2.67 7.14
CA ALA A 246 -13.29 -2.77 7.34
C ALA A 246 -13.71 -3.06 8.79
N THR A 247 -12.79 -3.47 9.66
CA THR A 247 -13.11 -3.74 11.08
C THR A 247 -13.06 -2.48 11.94
N PRO A 248 -14.05 -2.26 12.83
CA PRO A 248 -14.00 -1.18 13.82
C PRO A 248 -12.93 -1.41 14.90
N PHE A 249 -12.43 -2.65 15.05
CA PHE A 249 -11.42 -3.03 16.05
C PHE A 249 -10.24 -3.74 15.37
N PRO A 250 -9.35 -3.00 14.68
CA PRO A 250 -8.15 -3.58 14.11
C PRO A 250 -7.22 -4.12 15.21
N GLY A 251 -6.46 -5.16 14.90
CA GLY A 251 -5.51 -5.74 15.84
C GLY A 251 -4.39 -4.76 16.23
N ARG A 252 -3.72 -5.04 17.35
CA ARG A 252 -2.57 -4.25 17.80
C ARG A 252 -1.41 -4.36 16.81
N ARG A 253 -0.58 -3.32 16.74
CA ARG A 253 0.67 -3.29 15.96
C ARG A 253 1.92 -3.49 16.79
N TYR A 254 1.79 -3.33 18.10
CA TYR A 254 2.86 -3.48 19.08
C TYR A 254 2.57 -4.74 19.90
N TYR A 255 3.60 -5.57 20.07
CA TYR A 255 3.52 -6.93 20.56
C TYR A 255 4.63 -7.30 21.53
N LEU A 256 5.63 -6.42 21.73
CA LEU A 256 6.66 -6.65 22.73
C LEU A 256 6.06 -6.59 24.14
N PRO A 257 6.49 -7.48 25.05
CA PRO A 257 6.25 -7.33 26.48
C PRO A 257 6.78 -5.99 26.99
N MET A 258 6.16 -5.46 28.05
CA MET A 258 6.58 -4.18 28.64
C MET A 258 8.03 -4.21 29.12
N GLU A 259 8.51 -5.34 29.63
CA GLU A 259 9.92 -5.53 30.03
C GLU A 259 10.89 -5.31 28.86
N ASP A 260 10.59 -5.84 27.68
CA ASP A 260 11.42 -5.65 26.48
C ASP A 260 11.36 -4.18 26.01
N VAL A 261 10.19 -3.55 26.07
CA VAL A 261 10.00 -2.13 25.76
C VAL A 261 10.87 -1.27 26.68
N GLU A 262 10.81 -1.51 27.99
CA GLU A 262 11.60 -0.79 28.99
C GLU A 262 13.10 -1.01 28.79
N ARG A 263 13.53 -2.24 28.47
CA ARG A 263 14.93 -2.55 28.16
C ARG A 263 15.43 -1.76 26.96
N ILE A 264 14.66 -1.73 25.87
CA ILE A 264 14.99 -0.95 24.66
C ILE A 264 15.11 0.54 25.01
N ARG A 265 14.15 1.07 25.76
CA ARG A 265 14.11 2.48 26.14
C ARG A 265 15.27 2.86 27.04
N ALA A 266 15.58 2.03 28.04
CA ALA A 266 16.72 2.24 28.92
C ALA A 266 18.04 2.30 28.14
N HIS A 267 18.20 1.42 27.14
CA HIS A 267 19.39 1.39 26.30
C HIS A 267 19.60 2.70 25.51
N TYR A 268 18.55 3.26 24.92
CA TYR A 268 18.64 4.50 24.11
C TYR A 268 18.36 5.80 24.89
N ALA A 269 18.09 5.71 26.20
CA ALA A 269 17.63 6.83 27.01
C ALA A 269 18.59 8.03 26.96
N GLN A 270 19.89 7.78 27.10
CA GLN A 270 20.91 8.83 27.09
C GLN A 270 20.92 9.59 25.76
N GLY A 271 20.94 8.89 24.63
CA GLY A 271 20.90 9.51 23.30
C GLY A 271 19.61 10.31 23.08
N ASN A 272 18.46 9.76 23.50
CA ASN A 272 17.18 10.46 23.38
C ASN A 272 17.12 11.74 24.24
N GLN A 273 17.69 11.72 25.45
CA GLN A 273 17.78 12.91 26.29
C GLN A 273 18.60 14.02 25.62
N GLN A 274 19.72 13.66 24.96
CA GLN A 274 20.51 14.62 24.20
C GLN A 274 19.75 15.18 23.00
N LEU A 275 18.97 14.34 22.29
CA LEU A 275 18.11 14.81 21.20
C LEU A 275 17.10 15.87 21.64
N VAL A 276 16.43 15.62 22.77
CA VAL A 276 15.45 16.57 23.34
C VAL A 276 16.16 17.86 23.75
N ALA A 277 17.29 17.76 24.44
CA ALA A 277 18.01 18.91 24.99
C ALA A 277 18.68 19.79 23.92
N GLN A 278 19.32 19.19 22.92
CA GLN A 278 20.16 19.91 21.95
C GLN A 278 19.45 20.21 20.62
N TRP A 279 18.53 19.34 20.17
CA TRP A 279 17.84 19.50 18.87
C TRP A 279 16.35 19.80 18.99
N GLY A 280 15.84 20.02 20.21
CA GLY A 280 14.45 20.42 20.44
C GLY A 280 13.43 19.37 20.00
N VAL A 281 13.83 18.09 19.95
CA VAL A 281 12.91 16.99 19.70
C VAL A 281 11.87 16.95 20.83
N PRO A 282 10.56 16.75 20.56
CA PRO A 282 9.55 16.70 21.60
C PRO A 282 9.88 15.69 22.70
N ALA A 283 9.64 16.09 23.96
CA ALA A 283 9.87 15.25 25.14
C ALA A 283 9.08 13.93 25.10
N ARG A 284 8.02 13.85 24.29
CA ARG A 284 7.28 12.61 24.02
C ARG A 284 8.16 11.46 23.52
N LEU A 285 9.32 11.73 22.90
CA LEU A 285 10.30 10.68 22.59
C LEU A 285 10.75 9.90 23.85
N LEU A 286 10.71 10.55 25.01
CA LEU A 286 11.04 9.98 26.32
C LEU A 286 9.83 9.32 27.00
N GLU A 287 8.65 9.32 26.38
CA GLU A 287 7.42 8.72 26.92
C GLU A 287 7.09 7.41 26.17
N PRO A 288 6.43 6.44 26.81
CA PRO A 288 6.11 5.14 26.20
C PRO A 288 5.08 5.19 25.06
N GLY A 289 4.61 6.36 24.63
CA GLY A 289 3.76 6.50 23.43
C GLY A 289 2.48 5.65 23.43
N ASP A 290 2.02 5.22 22.25
CA ASP A 290 0.87 4.31 22.07
C ASP A 290 1.24 2.83 22.28
N LEU A 291 2.34 2.54 22.99
CA LEU A 291 2.69 1.17 23.34
C LEU A 291 1.61 0.64 24.30
N PRO A 292 1.12 -0.59 24.10
CA PRO A 292 -0.08 -1.05 24.77
C PRO A 292 0.12 -1.05 26.28
N ALA A 293 -0.72 -0.29 26.98
CA ALA A 293 -1.05 -0.59 28.36
C ALA A 293 -1.68 -1.98 28.40
N GLU A 294 -1.08 -2.90 29.15
CA GLU A 294 -1.58 -4.24 29.44
C GLU A 294 -3.07 -4.19 29.74
N THR A 295 -3.93 -4.69 28.85
CA THR A 295 -5.38 -4.66 29.11
C THR A 295 -6.18 -5.83 28.53
N ARG A 296 -5.58 -6.71 27.72
CA ARG A 296 -6.11 -8.05 27.41
C ARG A 296 -4.92 -9.00 27.19
N SER A 297 -5.07 -10.29 27.53
CA SER A 297 -4.01 -11.25 27.22
C SER A 297 -3.77 -11.25 25.71
N VAL A 298 -2.50 -11.29 25.31
CA VAL A 298 -2.10 -11.32 23.89
C VAL A 298 -2.78 -12.49 23.17
N GLU A 299 -3.08 -13.56 23.88
CA GLU A 299 -3.74 -14.79 23.44
C GLU A 299 -5.20 -14.56 23.01
N GLU A 300 -6.03 -13.90 23.82
CA GLU A 300 -7.44 -13.66 23.48
C GLU A 300 -7.62 -12.77 22.23
N GLN A 301 -6.76 -11.76 22.09
CA GLN A 301 -6.77 -10.91 20.89
C GLN A 301 -6.27 -11.67 19.65
N LEU A 302 -5.37 -12.63 19.86
CA LEU A 302 -4.83 -13.46 18.79
C LEU A 302 -5.90 -14.42 18.27
N ASP A 303 -6.58 -15.14 19.15
CA ASP A 303 -7.60 -16.14 18.78
C ASP A 303 -8.73 -15.50 18.00
N PHE A 304 -9.26 -14.37 18.49
CA PHE A 304 -10.33 -13.64 17.81
C PHE A 304 -9.90 -13.18 16.41
N ALA A 305 -8.69 -12.63 16.30
CA ALA A 305 -8.24 -12.08 15.04
C ALA A 305 -7.73 -13.14 14.04
N LEU A 306 -7.25 -14.30 14.53
CA LEU A 306 -6.99 -15.48 13.70
C LEU A 306 -8.29 -16.09 13.18
N ALA A 307 -9.29 -16.28 14.05
CA ALA A 307 -10.61 -16.78 13.65
C ALA A 307 -11.26 -15.86 12.61
N ARG A 308 -11.15 -14.53 12.80
CA ARG A 308 -11.56 -13.53 11.82
C ARG A 308 -10.83 -13.68 10.49
N SER A 309 -9.49 -13.72 10.51
CA SER A 309 -8.67 -13.85 9.30
C SER A 309 -9.01 -15.11 8.51
N LEU A 310 -9.19 -16.24 9.22
CA LEU A 310 -9.66 -17.50 8.65
C LEU A 310 -11.06 -17.39 8.05
N GLY A 311 -12.00 -16.76 8.76
CA GLY A 311 -13.35 -16.54 8.27
C GLY A 311 -13.38 -15.67 7.01
N SER A 312 -12.56 -14.62 6.94
CA SER A 312 -12.44 -13.78 5.76
C SER A 312 -11.78 -14.50 4.60
N LEU A 313 -10.80 -15.37 4.85
CA LEU A 313 -10.24 -16.24 3.81
C LEU A 313 -11.22 -17.27 3.29
N SER A 314 -11.96 -17.91 4.18
CA SER A 314 -13.01 -18.86 3.80
C SER A 314 -14.08 -18.20 2.93
N ARG A 315 -14.45 -16.94 3.24
CA ARG A 315 -15.47 -16.20 2.48
C ARG A 315 -14.96 -15.59 1.18
N TYR A 316 -13.75 -15.02 1.17
CA TYR A 316 -13.30 -14.13 0.10
C TYR A 316 -12.03 -14.59 -0.62
N GLY A 317 -11.33 -15.61 -0.10
CA GLY A 317 -10.07 -16.09 -0.66
C GLY A 317 -10.17 -16.61 -2.10
N GLY A 318 -11.34 -17.11 -2.50
CA GLY A 318 -11.63 -17.55 -3.86
C GLY A 318 -12.16 -16.46 -4.81
N ILE A 319 -12.40 -15.24 -4.31
CA ILE A 319 -12.97 -14.16 -5.13
C ILE A 319 -11.88 -13.45 -5.92
N ALA A 320 -12.07 -13.38 -7.24
CA ALA A 320 -11.12 -12.76 -8.14
C ALA A 320 -11.10 -11.22 -8.03
N LEU A 321 -9.96 -10.62 -8.37
CA LEU A 321 -9.76 -9.17 -8.35
C LEU A 321 -10.45 -8.51 -9.55
N LEU A 322 -11.13 -7.39 -9.30
CA LEU A 322 -11.64 -6.52 -10.34
C LEU A 322 -10.47 -5.83 -11.06
N PRO A 323 -10.38 -5.88 -12.40
CA PRO A 323 -9.35 -5.18 -13.15
C PRO A 323 -9.52 -3.65 -13.03
N ARG A 324 -8.40 -2.92 -13.18
CA ARG A 324 -8.41 -1.45 -13.24
C ARG A 324 -9.00 -0.90 -14.53
N HIS A 325 -8.86 -1.66 -15.62
CA HIS A 325 -9.48 -1.45 -16.92
C HIS A 325 -9.59 -2.79 -17.65
N SER A 326 -10.73 -3.08 -18.30
CA SER A 326 -10.88 -4.27 -19.14
C SER A 326 -11.77 -3.97 -20.34
N ARG A 327 -11.21 -4.06 -21.55
CA ARG A 327 -11.97 -3.86 -22.80
C ARG A 327 -12.27 -5.15 -23.57
N ARG A 328 -11.80 -6.32 -23.12
CA ARG A 328 -12.00 -7.61 -23.82
C ARG A 328 -12.50 -8.68 -22.86
N TRP A 329 -13.41 -9.54 -23.33
CA TRP A 329 -14.06 -10.59 -22.53
C TRP A 329 -13.12 -11.61 -21.90
N ARG A 330 -12.03 -11.94 -22.59
CA ARG A 330 -10.98 -12.83 -22.05
C ARG A 330 -10.32 -12.27 -20.79
N SER A 331 -10.41 -10.97 -20.55
CA SER A 331 -9.82 -10.30 -19.40
C SER A 331 -10.73 -10.31 -18.17
N PHE A 332 -11.96 -10.82 -18.26
CA PHE A 332 -12.91 -10.84 -17.14
C PHE A 332 -13.60 -12.19 -16.91
N SER A 333 -13.24 -13.25 -17.65
CA SER A 333 -13.83 -14.58 -17.47
C SER A 333 -13.66 -15.12 -16.03
N HIS A 334 -12.61 -14.70 -15.32
CA HIS A 334 -12.39 -15.03 -13.91
C HIS A 334 -13.38 -14.38 -12.93
N LEU A 335 -14.22 -13.44 -13.39
CA LEU A 335 -15.31 -12.82 -12.60
C LEU A 335 -16.64 -13.56 -12.76
N LEU A 336 -16.74 -14.47 -13.74
CA LEU A 336 -17.97 -15.20 -14.06
C LEU A 336 -18.02 -16.46 -13.19
N VAL A 337 -18.94 -16.51 -12.23
CA VAL A 337 -18.93 -17.53 -11.16
C VAL A 337 -19.93 -18.65 -11.39
N GLU A 338 -21.15 -18.31 -11.81
CA GLU A 338 -22.25 -19.26 -11.93
C GLU A 338 -23.13 -18.88 -13.11
N GLY A 339 -23.70 -19.88 -13.78
CA GLY A 339 -24.67 -19.67 -14.86
C GLY A 339 -24.08 -19.04 -16.11
N TRP A 340 -22.87 -19.45 -16.49
CA TRP A 340 -22.21 -19.04 -17.73
C TRP A 340 -21.72 -20.27 -18.49
N TYR A 341 -21.90 -20.27 -19.81
CA TYR A 341 -21.33 -21.28 -20.70
C TYR A 341 -19.82 -21.07 -20.89
N GLU A 342 -19.20 -21.98 -21.65
CA GLU A 342 -17.83 -21.79 -22.11
C GLU A 342 -17.73 -20.51 -22.98
N PRO A 343 -16.73 -19.66 -22.76
CA PRO A 343 -16.60 -18.44 -23.53
C PRO A 343 -16.29 -18.68 -25.03
N GLU A 344 -16.98 -17.95 -25.90
CA GLU A 344 -16.84 -17.99 -27.36
C GLU A 344 -16.01 -16.81 -27.89
N GLN A 345 -15.70 -16.77 -29.19
CA GLN A 345 -14.83 -15.71 -29.75
C GLN A 345 -15.35 -14.28 -29.51
N TRP A 346 -16.67 -14.10 -29.48
CA TRP A 346 -17.33 -12.79 -29.35
C TRP A 346 -17.72 -12.44 -27.91
N GLY A 347 -17.97 -13.42 -27.04
CA GLY A 347 -18.54 -13.20 -25.70
C GLY A 347 -18.85 -14.51 -24.97
N VAL A 348 -19.75 -14.45 -23.99
CA VAL A 348 -20.15 -15.60 -23.18
C VAL A 348 -21.64 -15.58 -22.91
N TRP A 349 -22.28 -16.72 -23.16
CA TRP A 349 -23.72 -16.90 -22.95
C TRP A 349 -24.05 -17.24 -21.49
N SER A 350 -25.20 -16.73 -21.02
CA SER A 350 -25.84 -17.16 -19.76
C SER A 350 -26.29 -18.62 -19.86
N HIS A 351 -26.22 -19.36 -18.76
CA HIS A 351 -26.76 -20.71 -18.63
C HIS A 351 -27.84 -20.76 -17.54
N GLY A 352 -29.05 -21.17 -17.90
CA GLY A 352 -30.18 -21.27 -16.98
C GLY A 352 -30.75 -19.90 -16.58
N GLY A 353 -31.52 -19.87 -15.49
CA GLY A 353 -32.25 -18.67 -15.05
C GLY A 353 -31.45 -17.66 -14.22
N LEU A 354 -30.19 -17.95 -13.89
CA LEU A 354 -29.35 -17.11 -13.03
C LEU A 354 -27.91 -17.13 -13.52
N SER A 355 -27.36 -15.95 -13.79
CA SER A 355 -25.94 -15.75 -14.05
C SER A 355 -25.33 -14.82 -13.00
N VAL A 356 -24.14 -15.16 -12.48
CA VAL A 356 -23.49 -14.42 -11.39
C VAL A 356 -22.13 -13.90 -11.82
N ILE A 357 -21.93 -12.59 -11.67
CA ILE A 357 -20.63 -11.92 -11.79
C ILE A 357 -20.18 -11.54 -10.39
N ARG A 358 -18.97 -11.92 -9.98
CA ARG A 358 -18.44 -11.59 -8.66
C ARG A 358 -16.96 -11.22 -8.72
N GLY A 359 -16.62 -10.13 -8.04
CA GLY A 359 -15.24 -9.68 -7.91
C GLY A 359 -15.02 -8.84 -6.66
N ARG A 360 -13.75 -8.63 -6.31
CA ARG A 360 -13.35 -7.76 -5.20
C ARG A 360 -12.40 -6.66 -5.65
N VAL A 361 -12.45 -5.52 -4.98
CA VAL A 361 -11.54 -4.40 -5.21
C VAL A 361 -10.14 -4.73 -4.67
N GLU A 362 -9.07 -4.30 -5.36
CA GLU A 362 -7.69 -4.41 -4.88
C GLU A 362 -7.47 -3.43 -3.71
N PHE A 363 -6.72 -3.82 -2.67
CA PHE A 363 -6.42 -2.93 -1.53
C PHE A 363 -5.74 -1.62 -1.96
N ALA A 364 -4.93 -1.65 -3.02
CA ALA A 364 -4.30 -0.46 -3.56
C ALA A 364 -5.30 0.56 -4.12
N LEU A 365 -6.48 0.10 -4.56
CA LEU A 365 -7.58 0.98 -5.01
C LEU A 365 -8.43 1.43 -3.83
N TRP A 366 -8.58 0.62 -2.78
CA TRP A 366 -9.28 1.02 -1.56
C TRP A 366 -8.78 2.35 -0.98
N SER A 367 -7.48 2.62 -1.12
CA SER A 367 -6.82 3.84 -0.64
C SER A 367 -6.80 4.99 -1.65
N LEU A 368 -7.37 4.82 -2.84
CA LEU A 368 -7.49 5.91 -3.83
C LEU A 368 -8.79 6.68 -3.63
N SER A 369 -8.77 7.96 -4.03
CA SER A 369 -9.92 8.87 -3.97
C SER A 369 -10.90 8.58 -5.11
N TRP A 370 -11.49 7.39 -5.11
CA TRP A 370 -12.67 7.10 -5.92
C TRP A 370 -13.87 6.99 -4.98
N ASP A 371 -15.01 7.45 -5.48
CA ASP A 371 -16.28 7.40 -4.76
C ASP A 371 -17.24 6.44 -5.45
N THR A 372 -17.09 6.23 -6.76
CA THR A 372 -17.98 5.40 -7.56
C THR A 372 -17.23 4.32 -8.33
N LEU A 373 -17.65 3.07 -8.13
CA LEU A 373 -17.32 1.96 -9.02
C LEU A 373 -18.30 1.97 -10.18
N VAL A 374 -17.80 2.13 -11.40
CA VAL A 374 -18.62 2.12 -12.61
C VAL A 374 -18.34 0.86 -13.40
N MET A 375 -19.40 0.13 -13.71
CA MET A 375 -19.34 -1.10 -14.50
C MET A 375 -20.23 -0.99 -15.73
N LYS A 376 -19.63 -0.99 -16.92
CA LYS A 376 -20.36 -1.08 -18.18
C LYS A 376 -20.57 -2.56 -18.53
N ILE A 377 -21.83 -2.97 -18.62
CA ILE A 377 -22.28 -4.29 -19.04
C ILE A 377 -22.94 -4.12 -20.42
N ALA A 378 -22.41 -4.78 -21.43
CA ALA A 378 -22.98 -4.75 -22.77
C ALA A 378 -22.99 -6.14 -23.40
N GLY A 379 -24.03 -6.41 -24.20
CA GLY A 379 -24.28 -7.74 -24.72
C GLY A 379 -25.51 -7.82 -25.63
N ARG A 380 -25.97 -9.04 -25.86
CA ARG A 380 -27.11 -9.35 -26.74
C ARG A 380 -28.09 -10.29 -26.07
N TYR A 381 -29.37 -10.15 -26.39
CA TYR A 381 -30.41 -11.07 -25.95
C TYR A 381 -30.67 -12.14 -27.00
N PHE A 382 -31.02 -13.34 -26.56
CA PHE A 382 -31.50 -14.40 -27.43
C PHE A 382 -33.04 -14.37 -27.54
N GLY A 383 -33.58 -14.75 -28.69
CA GLY A 383 -35.03 -14.86 -28.89
C GLY A 383 -35.80 -13.55 -28.67
N ALA A 384 -36.87 -13.62 -27.86
CA ALA A 384 -37.75 -12.48 -27.56
C ALA A 384 -37.35 -11.71 -26.29
N HIS A 385 -36.24 -12.09 -25.63
CA HIS A 385 -35.78 -11.40 -24.43
C HIS A 385 -35.30 -9.98 -24.76
N THR A 386 -35.62 -9.03 -23.90
CA THR A 386 -35.21 -7.62 -24.06
C THR A 386 -34.64 -7.02 -22.78
N ALA A 387 -34.73 -7.74 -21.66
CA ALA A 387 -34.29 -7.26 -20.37
C ALA A 387 -33.96 -8.42 -19.42
N THR A 388 -33.32 -8.11 -18.31
CA THR A 388 -32.91 -9.06 -17.27
C THR A 388 -33.11 -8.42 -15.90
N ARG A 389 -33.61 -9.18 -14.94
CA ARG A 389 -33.74 -8.67 -13.57
C ARG A 389 -32.37 -8.68 -12.91
N LEU A 390 -31.92 -7.50 -12.51
CA LEU A 390 -30.61 -7.26 -11.96
C LEU A 390 -30.72 -7.14 -10.45
N SER A 391 -29.83 -7.81 -9.70
CA SER A 391 -29.60 -7.45 -8.31
C SER A 391 -28.11 -7.31 -8.03
N VAL A 392 -27.76 -6.41 -7.11
CA VAL A 392 -26.38 -6.10 -6.75
C VAL A 392 -26.23 -6.24 -5.25
N ASN A 393 -25.33 -7.12 -4.81
CA ASN A 393 -25.12 -7.44 -3.40
C ASN A 393 -26.42 -7.81 -2.66
N GLY A 394 -27.37 -8.44 -3.36
CA GLY A 394 -28.68 -8.82 -2.83
C GLY A 394 -29.75 -7.72 -2.89
N GLU A 395 -29.41 -6.50 -3.30
CA GLU A 395 -30.36 -5.43 -3.53
C GLU A 395 -30.94 -5.51 -4.95
N ASP A 396 -32.26 -5.64 -5.06
CA ASP A 396 -32.96 -5.72 -6.34
C ASP A 396 -32.94 -4.36 -7.06
N MET A 397 -32.40 -4.35 -8.27
CA MET A 397 -32.32 -3.18 -9.14
C MET A 397 -33.39 -3.20 -10.23
N GLY A 398 -34.31 -4.16 -10.17
CA GLY A 398 -35.39 -4.32 -11.12
C GLY A 398 -34.92 -4.86 -12.47
N THR A 399 -35.82 -4.78 -13.46
CA THR A 399 -35.58 -5.28 -14.81
C THR A 399 -34.87 -4.22 -15.65
N GLN A 400 -33.70 -4.57 -16.18
CA GLN A 400 -32.80 -3.68 -16.91
C GLN A 400 -32.51 -4.23 -18.32
N ASP A 401 -32.38 -3.35 -19.30
CA ASP A 401 -31.87 -3.69 -20.63
C ASP A 401 -30.34 -3.65 -20.61
N LEU A 402 -29.70 -4.82 -20.75
CA LEU A 402 -28.25 -4.98 -20.64
C LEU A 402 -27.50 -4.86 -21.97
N ARG A 403 -28.15 -4.41 -23.05
CA ARG A 403 -27.46 -4.21 -24.34
C ARG A 403 -26.34 -3.18 -24.24
N GLU A 404 -26.59 -2.08 -23.53
CA GLU A 404 -25.60 -1.06 -23.15
C GLU A 404 -25.94 -0.46 -21.78
N PHE A 405 -25.73 -1.23 -20.71
CA PHE A 405 -26.04 -0.81 -19.35
C PHE A 405 -24.81 -0.30 -18.61
N GLU A 406 -24.96 0.81 -17.88
CA GLU A 406 -23.93 1.32 -16.97
C GLU A 406 -24.44 1.22 -15.53
N LEU A 407 -23.79 0.38 -14.73
CA LEU A 407 -24.02 0.28 -13.30
C LEU A 407 -23.07 1.21 -12.55
N ARG A 408 -23.61 2.07 -11.70
CA ARG A 408 -22.84 2.99 -10.86
C ARG A 408 -23.08 2.63 -9.39
N LEU A 409 -22.02 2.26 -8.69
CA LEU A 409 -22.06 1.84 -7.29
C LEU A 409 -21.20 2.76 -6.45
N ASP A 410 -21.81 3.42 -5.47
CA ASP A 410 -21.05 4.10 -4.44
C ASP A 410 -20.19 3.09 -3.68
N ARG A 411 -18.96 3.46 -3.35
CA ARG A 411 -18.01 2.60 -2.62
C ARG A 411 -18.61 1.99 -1.34
N HIS A 412 -19.52 2.73 -0.70
CA HIS A 412 -20.19 2.33 0.56
C HIS A 412 -21.25 1.23 0.36
N ARG A 413 -21.67 0.97 -0.88
CA ARG A 413 -22.61 -0.10 -1.25
C ARG A 413 -21.92 -1.42 -1.57
N LEU A 414 -20.58 -1.46 -1.55
CA LEU A 414 -19.84 -2.70 -1.71
C LEU A 414 -19.96 -3.54 -0.44
N ALA A 415 -20.18 -4.85 -0.60
CA ALA A 415 -20.22 -5.78 0.53
C ALA A 415 -18.84 -5.85 1.18
N SER A 416 -18.78 -5.98 2.50
CA SER A 416 -17.50 -6.10 3.21
C SER A 416 -16.73 -7.35 2.74
N PRO A 417 -15.40 -7.29 2.47
CA PRO A 417 -14.53 -6.13 2.48
C PRO A 417 -14.27 -5.66 1.03
N TYR A 418 -15.24 -4.97 0.42
CA TYR A 418 -15.21 -4.41 -0.94
C TYR A 418 -15.42 -5.43 -2.07
N VAL A 419 -16.41 -6.32 -1.89
CA VAL A 419 -16.90 -7.27 -2.89
C VAL A 419 -18.12 -6.69 -3.62
N VAL A 420 -18.19 -6.93 -4.92
CA VAL A 420 -19.41 -6.77 -5.73
C VAL A 420 -19.87 -8.13 -6.23
N THR A 421 -21.13 -8.45 -5.99
CA THR A 421 -21.83 -9.59 -6.59
C THR A 421 -23.00 -9.05 -7.40
N ILE A 422 -23.05 -9.38 -8.67
CA ILE A 422 -24.15 -9.05 -9.57
C ILE A 422 -24.83 -10.34 -9.95
N GLU A 423 -26.12 -10.42 -9.66
CA GLU A 423 -26.98 -11.52 -10.11
C GLU A 423 -27.86 -11.03 -11.25
N LEU A 424 -27.78 -11.74 -12.36
CA LEU A 424 -28.59 -11.57 -13.55
C LEU A 424 -29.63 -12.68 -13.56
N ARG A 425 -30.88 -12.34 -13.28
CA ARG A 425 -32.00 -13.29 -13.32
C ARG A 425 -32.73 -13.16 -14.64
N HIS A 426 -32.72 -14.26 -15.37
CA HIS A 426 -33.27 -14.36 -16.70
C HIS A 426 -34.65 -15.00 -16.64
N GLU A 427 -35.60 -14.46 -17.40
CA GLU A 427 -36.85 -15.19 -17.64
C GLU A 427 -36.53 -16.44 -18.48
N PRO A 428 -37.09 -17.61 -18.14
CA PRO A 428 -36.89 -18.81 -18.94
C PRO A 428 -37.39 -18.58 -20.36
N VAL A 429 -36.67 -19.09 -21.36
CA VAL A 429 -37.12 -19.06 -22.75
C VAL A 429 -38.44 -19.85 -22.80
N PRO A 430 -39.56 -19.26 -23.27
CA PRO A 430 -40.81 -19.99 -23.40
C PRO A 430 -40.59 -21.19 -24.32
N ASP A 431 -40.88 -22.39 -23.82
CA ASP A 431 -40.81 -23.65 -24.56
C ASP A 431 -41.79 -23.57 -25.74
N THR A 432 -41.29 -23.06 -26.86
CA THR A 432 -42.06 -22.86 -28.08
C THR A 432 -41.29 -23.57 -29.19
N ASP A 433 -41.87 -24.68 -29.66
CA ASP A 433 -41.33 -25.52 -30.73
C ASP A 433 -40.98 -24.72 -32.01
N THR A 434 -41.49 -23.49 -32.15
CA THR A 434 -41.18 -22.56 -33.25
C THR A 434 -39.80 -21.89 -33.16
N VAL A 435 -39.16 -21.83 -31.99
CA VAL A 435 -37.76 -21.33 -31.85
C VAL A 435 -36.76 -22.42 -32.23
N ARG A 436 -37.09 -23.69 -31.97
CA ARG A 436 -36.26 -24.85 -32.33
C ARG A 436 -36.01 -24.96 -33.84
N GLU A 437 -36.99 -24.62 -34.67
CA GLU A 437 -36.84 -24.66 -36.14
C GLU A 437 -35.97 -23.52 -36.70
N LYS A 438 -35.92 -22.34 -36.05
CA LYS A 438 -35.07 -21.23 -36.53
C LYS A 438 -33.60 -21.37 -36.11
N ALA A 439 -33.34 -21.94 -34.93
CA ALA A 439 -31.98 -22.19 -34.43
C ALA A 439 -31.20 -23.19 -35.32
N ALA A 440 -31.88 -24.17 -35.92
CA ALA A 440 -31.27 -25.16 -36.82
C ALA A 440 -30.67 -24.57 -38.12
N SER A 441 -30.97 -23.31 -38.46
CA SER A 441 -30.49 -22.65 -39.69
C SER A 441 -29.27 -21.74 -39.49
N GLN A 442 -28.88 -21.47 -38.24
CA GLN A 442 -27.72 -20.65 -37.88
C GLN A 442 -26.83 -21.44 -36.91
N GLY A 443 -26.02 -22.34 -37.47
CA GLY A 443 -24.87 -23.02 -36.85
C GLY A 443 -24.90 -23.31 -35.35
N ASP A 444 -25.11 -24.58 -34.98
CA ASP A 444 -24.76 -25.23 -33.71
C ASP A 444 -25.22 -24.61 -32.37
N ASP A 445 -26.14 -23.64 -32.35
CA ASP A 445 -26.86 -23.21 -31.14
C ASP A 445 -28.05 -24.17 -30.80
N GLU A 446 -27.78 -25.48 -30.78
CA GLU A 446 -28.77 -26.49 -30.38
C GLU A 446 -29.08 -26.38 -28.88
N VAL A 447 -30.35 -26.10 -28.55
CA VAL A 447 -30.99 -26.36 -27.25
C VAL A 447 -30.23 -25.81 -26.03
N ARG A 448 -29.86 -24.54 -26.06
CA ARG A 448 -29.31 -23.85 -24.89
C ARG A 448 -30.40 -22.94 -24.30
N ASP A 449 -30.63 -23.03 -22.99
CA ASP A 449 -31.49 -22.09 -22.24
C ASP A 449 -30.77 -20.73 -22.14
N LEU A 450 -30.72 -20.01 -23.27
CA LEU A 450 -30.01 -18.75 -23.44
C LEU A 450 -30.96 -17.58 -23.26
N ALA A 451 -30.59 -16.65 -22.39
CA ALA A 451 -31.29 -15.38 -22.28
C ALA A 451 -30.40 -14.23 -22.70
N PHE A 452 -29.19 -14.13 -22.13
CA PHE A 452 -28.30 -13.00 -22.34
C PHE A 452 -26.87 -13.44 -22.63
N GLY A 453 -26.26 -12.79 -23.61
CA GLY A 453 -24.88 -12.99 -24.04
C GLY A 453 -24.05 -11.77 -23.66
N LEU A 454 -23.11 -11.93 -22.73
CA LEU A 454 -22.22 -10.88 -22.27
C LEU A 454 -21.04 -10.71 -23.24
N GLU A 455 -20.88 -9.51 -23.79
CA GLU A 455 -19.79 -9.16 -24.71
C GLU A 455 -18.72 -8.30 -24.04
N VAL A 456 -19.17 -7.32 -23.27
CA VAL A 456 -18.33 -6.29 -22.69
C VAL A 456 -18.67 -6.15 -21.22
N LEU A 457 -17.61 -6.24 -20.41
CA LEU A 457 -17.59 -5.87 -19.01
C LEU A 457 -16.39 -4.94 -18.82
N ASP A 458 -16.65 -3.65 -18.74
CA ASP A 458 -15.63 -2.63 -18.47
C ASP A 458 -15.83 -2.07 -17.07
N ILE A 459 -14.72 -1.87 -16.35
CA ILE A 459 -14.71 -1.44 -14.96
C ILE A 459 -13.79 -0.23 -14.85
N ARG A 460 -14.31 0.84 -14.26
CA ARG A 460 -13.55 2.05 -13.93
C ARG A 460 -13.90 2.55 -12.54
N TYR A 461 -12.97 3.28 -11.96
CA TYR A 461 -13.08 3.87 -10.62
C TYR A 461 -13.09 5.38 -10.84
N GLU A 462 -14.21 6.02 -10.50
CA GLU A 462 -14.45 7.47 -10.65
C GLU A 462 -14.36 8.20 -9.30
#